data_AF-A0A0F8WWG9-F1
#
_entry.id   AF-A0A0F8WWG9-F1
#
_cell.length_a   1.000
_cell.length_b   1.000
_cell.length_c   1.000
_cell.angle_alpha   90.00
_cell.angle_beta   90.00
_cell.angle_gamma   90.00
#
_symmetry.space_group_name_H-M   'P 1'
#
loop_
_entity.id
_entity.type
_entity.pdbx_description
1 polymer ?
#
loop_
_entity_poly.entity_id
_entity_poly.type
_entity_poly.pdbx_seq_one_letter_code
_entity_poly.pdbx_strand_id
1 'polypeptide(L)'
;EWTGAALAGTWNFADSGKVSLTSGNNNDAATFDENTGYDVDMDGFTTLTGKINLTTYNEVNNSINVVFDLDGVPAGNSVNLNDYIDTGLIGSEQNFVIPKADLGLLNESVNRFIITVARTGGAKPTFTLDDIQLEETGASAVFKATTPVGTRYHIRQIRVSLADDISGIVTGSTTTFPTMPGLAYDQILGVSALTNGIVFSRIQKGETKFASTLKQLGDFLSTGYDLVNMISDGTNTYITISVTFPEPIILEGGSDSFMSYTINDNLSGLLQFTAFMLGAIEV
;
A
#
# COMPACT_ATOMS: atom_id res chain seq x y z
N GLU A 1 -3.82 7.59 -7.43
CA GLU A 1 -5.29 7.74 -7.28
C GLU A 1 -5.90 7.71 -8.68
N TRP A 2 -7.02 7.02 -8.86
CA TRP A 2 -7.64 6.83 -10.18
C TRP A 2 -8.94 7.64 -10.31
N THR A 3 -9.13 8.37 -11.41
CA THR A 3 -10.42 9.02 -11.72
C THR A 3 -11.22 8.17 -12.69
N GLY A 4 -12.42 7.77 -12.27
CA GLY A 4 -13.37 7.06 -13.12
C GLY A 4 -14.14 7.97 -14.07
N ALA A 5 -14.30 7.56 -15.33
CA ALA A 5 -15.15 8.22 -16.31
C ALA A 5 -15.87 7.21 -17.21
N ALA A 6 -17.05 7.58 -17.71
CA ALA A 6 -17.77 6.75 -18.68
C ALA A 6 -17.14 6.95 -20.06
N LEU A 7 -16.61 5.88 -20.66
CA LEU A 7 -16.22 5.86 -22.07
C LEU A 7 -17.43 5.58 -22.96
N ALA A 8 -18.30 4.66 -22.53
CA ALA A 8 -19.57 4.33 -23.17
C ALA A 8 -20.61 3.85 -22.15
N GLY A 9 -21.89 4.11 -22.42
CA GLY A 9 -22.99 3.71 -21.55
C GLY A 9 -23.31 4.72 -20.44
N THR A 10 -24.08 4.29 -19.44
CA THR A 10 -24.53 5.15 -18.32
C THR A 10 -23.99 4.60 -16.99
N TRP A 11 -22.71 4.87 -16.76
CA TRP A 11 -22.04 4.59 -15.49
C TRP A 11 -22.29 5.70 -14.49
N ASN A 12 -22.41 5.35 -13.21
CA ASN A 12 -22.51 6.29 -12.10
C ASN A 12 -21.25 6.17 -11.21
N PHE A 13 -20.46 7.24 -11.14
CA PHE A 13 -19.23 7.31 -10.33
C PHE A 13 -19.44 8.01 -8.99
N ALA A 14 -20.68 8.39 -8.67
CA ALA A 14 -21.05 9.10 -7.45
C ALA A 14 -22.01 8.28 -6.57
N ASP A 15 -22.02 6.94 -6.73
CA ASP A 15 -22.94 6.05 -6.03
C ASP A 15 -22.46 5.76 -4.60
N SER A 16 -22.54 6.77 -3.73
CA SER A 16 -22.11 6.65 -2.32
C SER A 16 -20.64 6.20 -2.16
N GLY A 17 -19.76 6.63 -3.08
CA GLY A 17 -18.36 6.23 -3.12
C GLY A 17 -18.08 5.02 -4.02
N LYS A 18 -19.10 4.39 -4.59
CA LYS A 18 -18.99 3.24 -5.50
C LYS A 18 -19.15 3.66 -6.96
N VAL A 19 -18.71 2.77 -7.85
CA VAL A 19 -19.00 2.86 -9.29
C VAL A 19 -20.10 1.87 -9.64
N SER A 20 -21.19 2.32 -10.24
CA SER A 20 -22.32 1.45 -10.57
C SER A 20 -22.76 1.52 -12.02
N LEU A 21 -23.26 0.38 -12.50
CA LEU A 21 -23.91 0.24 -13.79
C LEU A 21 -25.29 -0.37 -13.56
N THR A 22 -26.35 0.40 -13.86
CA THR A 22 -27.75 0.01 -13.57
C THR A 22 -28.49 -0.53 -14.80
N SER A 23 -27.87 -0.50 -15.98
CA SER A 23 -28.46 -1.04 -17.22
C SER A 23 -27.41 -1.29 -18.32
N GLY A 24 -26.54 -2.28 -18.13
CA GLY A 24 -25.43 -2.54 -19.06
C GLY A 24 -25.86 -3.00 -20.46
N ASN A 25 -25.30 -2.36 -21.49
CA ASN A 25 -25.35 -2.81 -22.89
C ASN A 25 -24.01 -3.42 -23.31
N ASN A 26 -24.00 -4.07 -24.47
CA ASN A 26 -22.75 -4.55 -25.06
C ASN A 26 -21.85 -3.37 -25.40
N ASN A 27 -20.57 -3.46 -24.99
CA ASN A 27 -19.55 -2.42 -25.11
C ASN A 27 -19.78 -1.16 -24.26
N ASP A 28 -20.66 -1.22 -23.24
CA ASP A 28 -20.62 -0.19 -22.20
C ASP A 28 -19.28 -0.29 -21.47
N ALA A 29 -18.60 0.84 -21.29
CA ALA A 29 -17.22 0.86 -20.80
C ALA A 29 -16.96 2.05 -19.88
N ALA A 30 -16.21 1.80 -18.82
CA ALA A 30 -15.67 2.82 -17.91
C ALA A 30 -14.14 2.82 -17.99
N THR A 31 -13.54 4.00 -17.95
CA THR A 31 -12.10 4.19 -17.82
C THR A 31 -11.79 4.64 -16.40
N PHE A 32 -10.60 4.29 -15.95
CA PHE A 32 -10.03 4.73 -14.69
C PHE A 32 -8.64 5.23 -15.00
N ASP A 33 -8.49 6.55 -15.02
CA ASP A 33 -7.29 7.25 -15.43
C ASP A 33 -6.43 7.63 -14.21
N GLU A 34 -5.11 7.48 -14.34
CA GLU A 34 -4.15 7.93 -13.33
C GLU A 34 -4.15 9.47 -13.24
N ASN A 35 -4.28 10.02 -12.02
CA ASN A 35 -4.54 11.45 -11.81
C ASN A 35 -3.30 12.34 -11.75
N THR A 36 -2.12 11.77 -11.55
CA THR A 36 -0.87 12.52 -11.36
C THR A 36 -0.15 12.81 -12.68
N GLY A 37 -0.58 12.19 -13.78
CA GLY A 37 0.02 12.36 -15.11
C GLY A 37 1.34 11.61 -15.25
N TYR A 38 1.59 10.64 -14.36
CA TYR A 38 2.71 9.73 -14.42
C TYR A 38 2.22 8.32 -14.76
N ASP A 39 3.03 7.58 -15.50
CA ASP A 39 2.77 6.18 -15.72
C ASP A 39 3.10 5.38 -14.45
N VAL A 40 2.22 4.45 -14.10
CA VAL A 40 2.43 3.51 -13.00
C VAL A 40 3.30 2.38 -13.51
N ASP A 41 4.50 2.25 -12.96
CA ASP A 41 5.36 1.09 -13.18
C ASP A 41 4.79 -0.14 -12.45
N MET A 42 4.46 -1.18 -13.21
CA MET A 42 3.84 -2.37 -12.65
C MET A 42 4.81 -3.28 -11.89
N ASP A 43 6.14 -3.09 -11.99
CA ASP A 43 7.16 -3.95 -11.37
C ASP A 43 6.94 -4.19 -9.87
N GLY A 44 6.42 -3.18 -9.16
CA GLY A 44 6.14 -3.24 -7.73
C GLY A 44 4.84 -3.95 -7.34
N PHE A 45 3.96 -4.28 -8.27
CA PHE A 45 2.60 -4.78 -7.99
C PHE A 45 2.46 -6.29 -8.20
N THR A 46 1.46 -6.90 -7.55
CA THR A 46 1.19 -8.35 -7.62
C THR A 46 -0.23 -8.72 -8.01
N THR A 47 -1.22 -7.91 -7.63
CA THR A 47 -2.64 -8.21 -7.90
C THR A 47 -3.43 -6.93 -8.09
N LEU A 48 -4.51 -7.00 -8.86
CA LEU A 48 -5.62 -6.04 -8.82
C LEU A 48 -6.69 -6.61 -7.89
N THR A 49 -7.09 -5.86 -6.87
CA THR A 49 -8.16 -6.25 -5.95
C THR A 49 -9.32 -5.28 -6.05
N GLY A 50 -10.47 -5.71 -5.54
CA GLY A 50 -11.62 -4.86 -5.37
C GLY A 50 -12.83 -5.66 -4.92
N LYS A 51 -13.98 -4.98 -4.91
CA LYS A 51 -15.27 -5.57 -4.55
C LYS A 51 -16.27 -5.39 -5.67
N ILE A 52 -17.18 -6.36 -5.79
CA ILE A 52 -18.31 -6.30 -6.70
C ILE A 52 -19.59 -6.78 -6.01
N ASN A 53 -20.71 -6.16 -6.33
CA ASN A 53 -22.04 -6.66 -5.98
C ASN A 53 -22.86 -6.77 -7.27
N LEU A 54 -23.19 -8.01 -7.66
CA LEU A 54 -24.04 -8.29 -8.83
C LEU A 54 -25.51 -8.20 -8.42
N THR A 55 -26.34 -7.41 -9.10
CA THR A 55 -27.78 -7.28 -8.77
C THR A 55 -28.67 -7.96 -9.81
N THR A 56 -28.34 -7.83 -11.09
CA THR A 56 -28.96 -8.61 -12.19
C THR A 56 -27.80 -9.12 -13.03
N TYR A 57 -27.58 -10.43 -13.11
CA TYR A 57 -26.45 -10.97 -13.85
C TYR A 57 -26.73 -12.38 -14.37
N ASN A 58 -26.13 -12.72 -15.49
CA ASN A 58 -26.16 -14.06 -16.08
C ASN A 58 -24.91 -14.23 -16.93
N GLU A 59 -23.96 -15.03 -16.44
CA GLU A 59 -22.65 -15.23 -17.05
C GLU A 59 -22.71 -15.85 -18.45
N VAL A 60 -23.79 -16.56 -18.81
CA VAL A 60 -23.97 -17.12 -20.16
C VAL A 60 -24.12 -16.00 -21.20
N ASN A 61 -24.69 -14.87 -20.79
CA ASN A 61 -24.99 -13.75 -21.68
C ASN A 61 -24.09 -12.53 -21.44
N ASN A 62 -23.39 -12.47 -20.31
CA ASN A 62 -22.70 -11.27 -19.84
C ASN A 62 -21.29 -11.62 -19.32
N SER A 63 -20.30 -10.83 -19.72
CA SER A 63 -18.97 -10.82 -19.10
C SER A 63 -18.53 -9.39 -18.78
N ILE A 64 -17.67 -9.25 -17.78
CA ILE A 64 -17.05 -7.98 -17.40
C ILE A 64 -15.55 -8.16 -17.65
N ASN A 65 -14.99 -7.43 -18.60
CA ASN A 65 -13.59 -7.57 -18.98
C ASN A 65 -12.79 -6.36 -18.46
N VAL A 66 -11.62 -6.63 -17.89
CA VAL A 66 -10.67 -5.63 -17.40
C VAL A 66 -9.44 -5.66 -18.31
N VAL A 67 -9.00 -4.49 -18.77
CA VAL A 67 -7.82 -4.30 -19.61
C VAL A 67 -7.04 -3.10 -19.11
N PHE A 68 -5.72 -3.20 -19.01
CA PHE A 68 -4.86 -2.05 -18.76
C PHE A 68 -4.42 -1.39 -20.07
N ASP A 69 -4.07 -0.12 -19.99
CA ASP A 69 -3.76 0.74 -21.12
C ASP A 69 -2.61 1.69 -20.74
N LEU A 70 -1.74 1.95 -21.73
CA LEU A 70 -0.75 3.02 -21.72
C LEU A 70 -0.98 3.87 -22.97
N ASP A 71 -1.40 5.13 -22.77
CA ASP A 71 -1.57 6.12 -23.84
C ASP A 71 -2.52 5.70 -24.98
N GLY A 72 -3.56 4.92 -24.66
CA GLY A 72 -4.53 4.41 -25.62
C GLY A 72 -4.12 3.11 -26.31
N VAL A 73 -2.98 2.53 -25.94
CA VAL A 73 -2.52 1.20 -26.37
C VAL A 73 -2.70 0.20 -25.22
N PRO A 74 -3.48 -0.88 -25.42
CA PRO A 74 -3.62 -1.93 -24.42
C PRO A 74 -2.27 -2.46 -23.93
N ALA A 75 -2.10 -2.50 -22.62
CA ALA A 75 -0.98 -3.09 -21.92
C ALA A 75 -1.45 -4.39 -21.25
N GLY A 76 -0.78 -5.51 -21.57
CA GLY A 76 -1.14 -6.83 -21.05
C GLY A 76 -2.36 -7.48 -21.72
N ASN A 77 -3.05 -8.33 -20.96
CA ASN A 77 -4.18 -9.14 -21.39
C ASN A 77 -5.52 -8.52 -20.99
N SER A 78 -6.56 -8.89 -21.74
CA SER A 78 -7.95 -8.73 -21.30
C SER A 78 -8.35 -9.89 -20.41
N VAL A 79 -8.76 -9.57 -19.18
CA VAL A 79 -9.14 -10.56 -18.18
C VAL A 79 -10.64 -10.49 -17.91
N ASN A 80 -11.31 -11.64 -17.94
CA ASN A 80 -12.73 -11.74 -17.60
C ASN A 80 -12.90 -11.84 -16.08
N LEU A 81 -13.54 -10.85 -15.48
CA LEU A 81 -13.78 -10.78 -14.04
C LEU A 81 -14.65 -11.94 -13.54
N ASN A 82 -15.48 -12.56 -14.40
CA ASN A 82 -16.28 -13.73 -14.05
C ASN A 82 -15.43 -14.91 -13.54
N ASP A 83 -14.16 -14.99 -13.95
CA ASP A 83 -13.25 -16.05 -13.53
C ASP A 83 -12.76 -15.90 -12.07
N TYR A 84 -13.00 -14.72 -11.46
CA TYR A 84 -12.51 -14.35 -10.12
C TYR A 84 -13.63 -14.06 -9.11
N ILE A 85 -14.89 -14.28 -9.49
CA ILE A 85 -16.07 -14.01 -8.66
C ILE A 85 -17.08 -15.15 -8.78
N ASP A 86 -17.94 -15.29 -7.78
CA ASP A 86 -19.13 -16.14 -7.87
C ASP A 86 -20.25 -15.36 -8.58
N THR A 87 -20.44 -15.64 -9.87
CA THR A 87 -21.47 -15.01 -10.71
C THR A 87 -22.90 -15.39 -10.32
N GLY A 88 -23.07 -16.44 -9.50
CA GLY A 88 -24.35 -16.86 -8.92
C GLY A 88 -24.71 -16.11 -7.63
N LEU A 89 -23.75 -15.43 -7.00
CA LEU A 89 -23.96 -14.65 -5.79
C LEU A 89 -24.53 -13.26 -6.12
N ILE A 90 -25.86 -13.19 -6.20
CA ILE A 90 -26.63 -11.98 -6.49
C ILE A 90 -27.08 -11.26 -5.22
N GLY A 91 -26.95 -9.93 -5.17
CA GLY A 91 -27.43 -9.06 -4.10
C GLY A 91 -26.50 -8.99 -2.89
N SER A 92 -25.30 -9.56 -2.98
CA SER A 92 -24.28 -9.53 -1.94
C SER A 92 -22.95 -9.06 -2.50
N GLU A 93 -22.21 -8.31 -1.69
CA GLU A 93 -20.86 -7.85 -2.03
C GLU A 93 -19.86 -8.99 -1.84
N GLN A 94 -18.94 -9.12 -2.78
CA GLN A 94 -17.86 -10.10 -2.77
C GLN A 94 -16.56 -9.47 -3.25
N ASN A 95 -15.44 -10.00 -2.76
CA ASN A 95 -14.10 -9.56 -3.16
C ASN A 95 -13.67 -10.30 -4.43
N PHE A 96 -12.87 -9.64 -5.27
CA PHE A 96 -12.11 -10.27 -6.33
C PHE A 96 -10.62 -9.98 -6.17
N VAL A 97 -9.79 -10.89 -6.67
CA VAL A 97 -8.33 -10.77 -6.69
C VAL A 97 -7.84 -11.29 -8.04
N ILE A 98 -7.37 -10.41 -8.91
CA ILE A 98 -6.80 -10.77 -10.22
C ILE A 98 -5.28 -10.72 -10.11
N PRO A 99 -4.57 -11.87 -10.25
CA PRO A 99 -3.12 -11.89 -10.32
C PRO A 99 -2.57 -11.04 -11.46
N LYS A 100 -1.50 -10.30 -11.21
CA LYS A 100 -0.74 -9.53 -12.22
C LYS A 100 -0.33 -10.40 -13.41
N ALA A 101 -0.01 -11.68 -13.15
CA ALA A 101 0.33 -12.64 -14.20
C ALA A 101 -0.80 -12.87 -15.20
N ASP A 102 -2.06 -12.92 -14.73
CA ASP A 102 -3.22 -13.12 -15.60
C ASP A 102 -3.53 -11.86 -16.42
N LEU A 103 -3.30 -10.70 -15.81
CA LEU A 103 -3.32 -9.40 -16.50
C LEU A 103 -2.21 -9.27 -17.56
N GLY A 104 -1.22 -10.18 -17.60
CA GLY A 104 -0.14 -10.13 -18.58
C GLY A 104 0.74 -8.88 -18.48
N LEU A 105 0.74 -8.23 -17.31
CA LEU A 105 1.58 -7.08 -17.01
C LEU A 105 2.80 -7.61 -16.28
N LEU A 106 3.94 -7.80 -16.93
CA LEU A 106 5.17 -8.21 -16.25
C LEU A 106 6.01 -6.98 -15.88
N ASN A 107 6.35 -6.15 -16.88
CA ASN A 107 7.26 -5.02 -16.76
C ASN A 107 6.72 -3.75 -17.48
N GLU A 108 5.42 -3.73 -17.78
CA GLU A 108 4.75 -2.63 -18.46
C GLU A 108 4.48 -1.49 -17.49
N SER A 109 4.54 -0.26 -18.00
CA SER A 109 3.91 0.88 -17.34
C SER A 109 2.48 1.04 -17.83
N VAL A 110 1.59 1.54 -16.97
CA VAL A 110 0.17 1.75 -17.28
C VAL A 110 -0.27 3.11 -16.76
N ASN A 111 -1.19 3.79 -17.45
CA ASN A 111 -1.79 5.03 -16.96
C ASN A 111 -3.31 5.01 -16.96
N ARG A 112 -3.90 3.88 -17.36
CA ARG A 112 -5.34 3.65 -17.36
C ARG A 112 -5.65 2.18 -17.21
N PHE A 113 -6.81 1.87 -16.64
CA PHE A 113 -7.50 0.62 -16.93
C PHE A 113 -8.94 0.85 -17.37
N ILE A 114 -9.48 -0.12 -18.09
CA ILE A 114 -10.77 -0.06 -18.76
C ILE A 114 -11.58 -1.27 -18.33
N ILE A 115 -12.80 -1.04 -17.88
CA ILE A 115 -13.78 -2.09 -17.59
C ILE A 115 -14.83 -2.05 -18.68
N THR A 116 -15.02 -3.16 -19.40
CA THR A 116 -15.97 -3.28 -20.52
C THR A 116 -16.97 -4.40 -20.27
N VAL A 117 -18.24 -4.12 -20.50
CA VAL A 117 -19.31 -5.14 -20.48
C VAL A 117 -19.44 -5.76 -21.87
N ALA A 118 -19.24 -7.07 -21.97
CA ALA A 118 -19.64 -7.83 -23.15
C ALA A 118 -21.00 -8.48 -22.88
N ARG A 119 -21.96 -8.27 -23.79
CA ARG A 119 -23.32 -8.79 -23.68
C ARG A 119 -23.81 -9.37 -25.00
N THR A 120 -24.27 -10.61 -24.97
CA THR A 120 -24.83 -11.32 -26.14
C THR A 120 -26.36 -11.40 -26.13
N GLY A 121 -27.02 -11.12 -24.99
CA GLY A 121 -28.49 -11.20 -24.88
C GLY A 121 -29.03 -11.09 -23.46
N GLY A 122 -30.25 -11.58 -23.23
CA GLY A 122 -30.84 -11.74 -21.90
C GLY A 122 -31.18 -10.43 -21.15
N ALA A 123 -31.35 -10.53 -19.83
CA ALA A 123 -31.47 -9.36 -18.96
C ALA A 123 -30.17 -8.54 -18.99
N LYS A 124 -30.30 -7.21 -18.93
CA LYS A 124 -29.13 -6.33 -18.87
C LYS A 124 -28.44 -6.48 -17.52
N PRO A 125 -27.11 -6.61 -17.49
CA PRO A 125 -26.40 -6.75 -16.24
C PRO A 125 -26.48 -5.44 -15.44
N THR A 126 -26.59 -5.60 -14.12
CA THR A 126 -26.48 -4.50 -13.17
C THR A 126 -25.55 -4.91 -12.04
N PHE A 127 -24.61 -4.04 -11.70
CA PHE A 127 -23.62 -4.30 -10.66
C PHE A 127 -23.03 -3.00 -10.10
N THR A 128 -22.40 -3.10 -8.93
CA THR A 128 -21.59 -2.04 -8.33
C THR A 128 -20.18 -2.55 -8.09
N LEU A 129 -19.18 -1.69 -8.27
CA LEU A 129 -17.78 -1.92 -7.96
C LEU A 129 -17.33 -0.97 -6.85
N ASP A 130 -16.44 -1.44 -6.00
CA ASP A 130 -15.91 -0.69 -4.86
C ASP A 130 -14.46 -1.11 -4.57
N ASP A 131 -13.72 -0.26 -3.84
CA ASP A 131 -12.36 -0.52 -3.34
C ASP A 131 -11.38 -1.09 -4.40
N ILE A 132 -11.45 -0.64 -5.66
CA ILE A 132 -10.55 -1.13 -6.71
C ILE A 132 -9.13 -0.58 -6.47
N GLN A 133 -8.15 -1.45 -6.30
CA GLN A 133 -6.77 -1.06 -6.03
C GLN A 133 -5.74 -2.05 -6.59
N LEU A 134 -4.55 -1.53 -6.93
CA LEU A 134 -3.38 -2.35 -7.23
C LEU A 134 -2.63 -2.63 -5.92
N GLU A 135 -2.33 -3.89 -5.66
CA GLU A 135 -1.61 -4.34 -4.47
C GLU A 135 -0.13 -4.51 -4.76
N GLU A 136 0.71 -3.90 -3.93
CA GLU A 136 2.17 -4.04 -4.04
C GLU A 136 2.66 -5.43 -3.64
N THR A 137 3.87 -5.76 -4.08
CA THR A 137 4.60 -6.96 -3.70
C THR A 137 5.10 -6.80 -2.26
N GLY A 138 4.69 -7.73 -1.40
CA GLY A 138 5.07 -7.74 0.01
C GLY A 138 3.83 -7.62 0.88
N ALA A 139 3.64 -8.59 1.77
CA ALA A 139 2.61 -8.44 2.79
C ALA A 139 2.92 -7.21 3.64
N SER A 140 1.90 -6.39 3.93
CA SER A 140 2.05 -5.29 4.88
C SER A 140 2.69 -5.83 6.17
N ALA A 141 3.89 -5.36 6.46
CA ALA A 141 4.61 -5.79 7.64
C ALA A 141 4.18 -4.93 8.81
N VAL A 142 3.47 -5.55 9.77
CA VAL A 142 3.00 -4.86 10.98
C VAL A 142 3.85 -5.29 12.17
N PHE A 143 4.72 -4.40 12.63
CA PHE A 143 5.46 -4.57 13.88
C PHE A 143 4.62 -4.00 15.02
N LYS A 144 4.04 -4.87 15.84
CA LYS A 144 3.07 -4.50 16.89
C LYS A 144 3.65 -4.70 18.29
N ALA A 145 3.55 -3.68 19.14
CA ALA A 145 3.75 -3.79 20.58
C ALA A 145 2.40 -3.77 21.29
N THR A 146 2.12 -4.84 22.03
CA THR A 146 0.90 -5.01 22.85
C THR A 146 1.27 -5.30 24.30
N THR A 147 0.34 -5.03 25.22
CA THR A 147 0.50 -5.34 26.65
C THR A 147 -0.67 -6.21 27.13
N PRO A 148 -0.47 -7.19 28.04
CA PRO A 148 -1.58 -7.99 28.58
C PRO A 148 -2.67 -7.14 29.24
N VAL A 149 -3.92 -7.59 29.16
CA VAL A 149 -5.07 -6.94 29.80
C VAL A 149 -4.77 -6.71 31.30
N GLY A 150 -5.09 -5.51 31.78
CA GLY A 150 -4.90 -5.13 33.19
C GLY A 150 -3.54 -4.52 33.52
N THR A 151 -2.60 -4.50 32.58
CA THR A 151 -1.28 -3.86 32.77
C THR A 151 -1.18 -2.54 32.02
N ARG A 152 -0.22 -1.69 32.40
CA ARG A 152 0.14 -0.47 31.67
C ARG A 152 1.60 -0.53 31.26
N TYR A 153 1.88 -0.29 29.99
CA TYR A 153 3.26 -0.19 29.52
C TYR A 153 3.66 1.28 29.37
N HIS A 154 4.66 1.70 30.14
CA HIS A 154 5.22 3.05 30.15
C HIS A 154 6.38 3.11 29.16
N ILE A 155 6.07 3.40 27.90
CA ILE A 155 7.03 3.44 26.80
C ILE A 155 7.81 4.75 26.86
N ARG A 156 9.12 4.67 27.04
CA ARG A 156 10.03 5.83 27.16
C ARG A 156 10.84 6.09 25.92
N GLN A 157 11.13 5.05 25.14
CA GLN A 157 11.95 5.18 23.96
C GLN A 157 11.46 4.23 22.88
N ILE A 158 11.57 4.66 21.63
CA ILE A 158 11.41 3.80 20.46
C ILE A 158 12.73 3.78 19.73
N ARG A 159 13.15 2.59 19.28
CA ARG A 159 14.35 2.40 18.46
C ARG A 159 13.98 1.69 17.19
N VAL A 160 14.43 2.22 16.06
CA VAL A 160 14.34 1.57 14.75
C VAL A 160 15.76 1.35 14.26
N SER A 161 16.04 0.14 13.81
CA SER A 161 17.32 -0.26 13.25
C SER A 161 17.13 -0.73 11.83
N LEU A 162 17.96 -0.22 10.94
CA LEU A 162 17.88 -0.43 9.50
C LEU A 162 19.26 -0.88 9.00
N ALA A 163 19.29 -1.84 8.08
CA ALA A 163 20.50 -2.23 7.38
C ALA A 163 20.22 -2.33 5.88
N ASP A 164 21.19 -1.94 5.07
CA ASP A 164 21.09 -1.94 3.61
C ASP A 164 22.48 -2.08 2.97
N ASP A 165 22.53 -2.52 1.71
CA ASP A 165 23.73 -2.64 0.88
C ASP A 165 24.11 -1.28 0.26
N ILE A 166 24.36 -0.29 1.12
CA ILE A 166 24.94 0.99 0.68
C ILE A 166 26.46 0.91 0.76
N SER A 167 27.08 0.78 -0.42
CA SER A 167 28.50 1.02 -0.60
C SER A 167 28.75 2.53 -0.72
N GLY A 168 29.43 3.13 0.25
CA GLY A 168 29.75 4.55 0.18
C GLY A 168 30.10 5.16 1.53
N ILE A 169 31.39 5.36 1.76
CA ILE A 169 31.88 6.24 2.81
C ILE A 169 32.04 7.62 2.19
N VAL A 170 31.67 8.68 2.90
CA VAL A 170 31.91 10.06 2.45
C VAL A 170 33.41 10.28 2.27
N THR A 171 33.90 10.19 1.02
CA THR A 171 35.27 10.54 0.65
C THR A 171 35.39 12.05 0.49
N GLY A 172 35.29 12.77 1.61
CA GLY A 172 35.65 14.19 1.68
C GLY A 172 37.14 14.33 1.93
N SER A 173 37.87 15.04 1.06
CA SER A 173 39.34 15.16 1.10
C SER A 173 39.96 15.81 2.36
N THR A 174 39.18 16.09 3.41
CA THR A 174 39.63 16.75 4.65
C THR A 174 38.83 16.41 5.92
N THR A 175 37.93 15.41 5.92
CA THR A 175 37.11 15.14 7.11
C THR A 175 37.80 14.18 8.09
N THR A 176 37.69 14.48 9.37
CA THR A 176 38.28 13.80 10.54
C THR A 176 37.72 12.39 10.81
N PHE A 177 36.79 11.89 9.98
CA PHE A 177 36.08 10.63 10.18
C PHE A 177 35.91 9.86 8.86
N PRO A 178 36.91 9.06 8.44
CA PRO A 178 36.91 8.30 7.18
C PRO A 178 36.00 7.07 7.22
N THR A 179 35.00 7.02 8.11
CA THR A 179 34.07 5.89 8.29
C THR A 179 32.60 6.34 8.32
N MET A 180 32.30 7.61 8.01
CA MET A 180 30.93 8.11 8.00
C MET A 180 30.21 7.66 6.72
N PRO A 181 29.10 6.93 6.80
CA PRO A 181 28.34 6.52 5.62
C PRO A 181 27.72 7.74 4.93
N GLY A 182 27.67 7.73 3.59
CA GLY A 182 27.04 8.77 2.78
C GLY A 182 25.52 8.67 2.78
N LEU A 183 24.88 8.87 3.94
CA LEU A 183 23.42 8.76 4.07
C LEU A 183 22.73 9.96 3.41
N ALA A 184 21.86 9.69 2.43
CA ALA A 184 20.96 10.67 1.86
C ALA A 184 19.75 10.90 2.79
N TYR A 185 19.33 12.15 2.97
CA TYR A 185 18.21 12.48 3.86
C TYR A 185 16.85 12.20 3.21
N ASP A 186 16.79 12.19 1.88
CA ASP A 186 15.62 11.96 1.03
C ASP A 186 15.44 10.49 0.63
N GLN A 187 16.13 9.59 1.35
CA GLN A 187 16.08 8.15 1.16
C GLN A 187 15.96 7.45 2.52
N ILE A 188 15.46 6.22 2.54
CA ILE A 188 15.64 5.29 3.67
C ILE A 188 16.82 4.41 3.32
N LEU A 189 18.00 4.80 3.78
CA LEU A 189 19.24 4.15 3.35
C LEU A 189 19.38 4.22 1.81
N GLY A 190 19.52 3.11 1.10
CA GLY A 190 19.60 3.06 -0.37
C GLY A 190 18.25 3.04 -1.06
N VAL A 191 17.16 2.91 -0.29
CA VAL A 191 15.79 2.91 -0.81
C VAL A 191 15.32 4.35 -1.00
N SER A 192 14.86 4.69 -2.19
CA SER A 192 14.26 6.01 -2.47
C SER A 192 13.08 6.29 -1.54
N ALA A 193 12.69 7.56 -1.41
CA ALA A 193 11.53 7.94 -0.60
C ALA A 193 10.31 7.05 -0.93
N LEU A 194 9.72 6.47 0.10
CA LEU A 194 8.61 5.53 -0.04
C LEU A 194 7.35 6.23 -0.56
N THR A 195 6.57 5.54 -1.41
CA THR A 195 5.35 6.07 -2.00
C THR A 195 4.26 6.24 -0.94
N ASN A 196 3.99 5.19 -0.17
CA ASN A 196 2.95 5.16 0.86
C ASN A 196 3.50 5.56 2.24
N GLY A 197 4.75 5.25 2.51
CA GLY A 197 5.45 5.44 3.78
C GLY A 197 5.22 4.35 4.81
N ILE A 198 6.03 4.42 5.86
CA ILE A 198 5.85 3.64 7.08
C ILE A 198 4.91 4.41 8.01
N VAL A 199 3.76 3.80 8.33
CA VAL A 199 2.79 4.39 9.26
C VAL A 199 3.13 3.97 10.68
N PHE A 200 3.56 4.92 11.49
CA PHE A 200 3.70 4.75 12.92
C PHE A 200 2.43 5.21 13.63
N SER A 201 1.76 4.32 14.35
CA SER A 201 0.48 4.62 15.00
C SER A 201 0.41 4.15 16.44
N ARG A 202 -0.41 4.85 17.22
CA ARG A 202 -0.87 4.45 18.56
C ARG A 202 -2.38 4.34 18.53
N ILE A 203 -2.87 3.14 18.81
CA ILE A 203 -4.29 2.83 18.95
C ILE A 203 -4.54 2.50 20.43
N GLN A 204 -5.61 3.04 21.01
CA GLN A 204 -5.99 2.78 22.39
C GLN A 204 -7.50 2.65 22.50
N LYS A 205 -7.95 1.49 22.99
CA LYS A 205 -9.37 1.11 23.05
C LYS A 205 -10.06 1.19 21.68
N GLY A 206 -9.35 0.76 20.64
CA GLY A 206 -9.84 0.76 19.26
C GLY A 206 -9.79 2.11 18.56
N GLU A 207 -9.39 3.18 19.25
CA GLU A 207 -9.30 4.52 18.67
C GLU A 207 -7.84 4.90 18.37
N THR A 208 -7.58 5.37 17.16
CA THR A 208 -6.28 5.95 16.79
C THR A 208 -6.08 7.25 17.56
N LYS A 209 -5.12 7.24 18.49
CA LYS A 209 -4.73 8.44 19.27
C LYS A 209 -3.70 9.28 18.53
N PHE A 210 -2.87 8.63 17.73
CA PHE A 210 -1.84 9.28 16.94
C PHE A 210 -1.48 8.39 15.75
N ALA A 211 -1.19 9.02 14.61
CA ALA A 211 -0.60 8.38 13.44
C ALA A 211 0.33 9.38 12.74
N SER A 212 1.47 8.90 12.25
CA SER A 212 2.39 9.65 11.42
C SER A 212 2.94 8.74 10.33
N THR A 213 3.13 9.29 9.14
CA THR A 213 3.66 8.58 7.98
C THR A 213 5.08 9.06 7.73
N LEU A 214 6.03 8.12 7.62
CA LEU A 214 7.45 8.38 7.46
C LEU A 214 7.91 7.76 6.13
N LYS A 215 8.33 8.57 5.17
CA LYS A 215 8.69 8.14 3.81
C LYS A 215 10.20 8.05 3.57
N GLN A 216 10.99 8.80 4.33
CA GLN A 216 12.44 8.94 4.14
C GLN A 216 13.15 9.22 5.47
N LEU A 217 14.48 9.12 5.52
CA LEU A 217 15.27 9.35 6.74
C LEU A 217 15.03 10.75 7.33
N GLY A 218 14.88 11.76 6.49
CA GLY A 218 14.55 13.13 6.91
C GLY A 218 13.23 13.26 7.67
N ASP A 219 12.25 12.38 7.40
CA ASP A 219 10.98 12.38 8.12
C ASP A 219 11.14 11.85 9.54
N PHE A 220 11.99 10.83 9.73
CA PHE A 220 12.36 10.36 11.07
C PHE A 220 13.04 11.48 11.86
N LEU A 221 14.04 12.14 11.27
CA LEU A 221 14.77 13.20 11.95
C LEU A 221 13.88 14.40 12.29
N SER A 222 13.00 14.80 11.36
CA SER A 222 12.07 15.92 11.58
C SER A 222 10.97 15.62 12.61
N THR A 223 10.60 14.35 12.78
CA THR A 223 9.66 13.90 13.83
C THR A 223 10.33 13.72 15.21
N GLY A 224 11.62 14.03 15.33
CA GLY A 224 12.35 14.05 16.59
C GLY A 224 13.12 12.76 16.90
N TYR A 225 13.37 11.91 15.91
CA TYR A 225 14.33 10.82 16.07
C TYR A 225 15.76 11.35 15.99
N ASP A 226 16.61 10.83 16.86
CA ASP A 226 18.05 11.00 16.83
C ASP A 226 18.71 9.79 16.17
N LEU A 227 19.76 10.04 15.39
CA LEU A 227 20.64 9.00 14.86
C LEU A 227 21.65 8.59 15.94
N VAL A 228 21.48 7.39 16.50
CA VAL A 228 22.21 6.92 17.69
C VAL A 228 23.44 6.11 17.32
N ASN A 229 23.32 5.23 16.32
CA ASN A 229 24.42 4.41 15.84
C ASN A 229 24.47 4.45 14.32
N MET A 230 25.69 4.46 13.79
CA MET A 230 25.98 4.28 12.38
C MET A 230 27.20 3.37 12.28
N ILE A 231 27.08 2.27 11.53
CA ILE A 231 28.16 1.32 11.28
C ILE A 231 28.16 1.06 9.78
N SER A 232 29.34 1.09 9.16
CA SER A 232 29.53 0.61 7.80
C SER A 232 30.75 -0.31 7.76
N ASP A 233 30.64 -1.44 7.06
CA ASP A 233 31.74 -2.36 6.81
C ASP A 233 32.39 -2.14 5.42
N GLY A 234 31.96 -1.10 4.70
CA GLY A 234 32.37 -0.79 3.33
C GLY A 234 31.46 -1.37 2.23
N THR A 235 30.59 -2.33 2.59
CA THR A 235 29.57 -2.91 1.71
C THR A 235 28.19 -2.58 2.25
N ASN A 236 27.92 -2.94 3.50
CA ASN A 236 26.66 -2.73 4.18
C ASN A 236 26.75 -1.53 5.11
N THR A 237 25.62 -0.83 5.27
CA THR A 237 25.45 0.23 6.24
C THR A 237 24.30 -0.12 7.18
N TYR A 238 24.57 -0.04 8.48
CA TYR A 238 23.61 -0.24 9.55
C TYR A 238 23.44 1.08 10.33
N ILE A 239 22.18 1.48 10.52
CA ILE A 239 21.85 2.63 11.35
C ILE A 239 20.85 2.25 12.44
N THR A 240 20.95 2.96 13.56
CA THR A 240 19.92 2.95 14.60
C THR A 240 19.46 4.38 14.83
N ILE A 241 18.17 4.61 14.68
CA ILE A 241 17.49 5.85 15.04
C ILE A 241 16.62 5.63 16.26
N SER A 242 16.46 6.65 17.09
CA SER A 242 15.61 6.55 18.28
C SER A 242 14.94 7.85 18.64
N VAL A 243 13.72 7.77 19.17
CA VAL A 243 13.06 8.90 19.82
C VAL A 243 12.87 8.58 21.30
N THR A 244 13.23 9.52 22.16
CA THR A 244 13.05 9.40 23.62
C THR A 244 11.98 10.39 24.06
N PHE A 245 10.96 9.91 24.76
CA PHE A 245 9.88 10.74 25.26
C PHE A 245 10.23 11.31 26.64
N PRO A 246 10.13 12.64 26.84
CA PRO A 246 10.33 13.25 28.16
C PRO A 246 9.35 12.71 29.20
N GLU A 247 8.11 12.47 28.78
CA GLU A 247 7.07 11.80 29.56
C GLU A 247 6.72 10.46 28.89
N PRO A 248 6.66 9.33 29.63
CA PRO A 248 6.37 8.04 29.03
C PRO A 248 4.99 8.01 28.36
N ILE A 249 4.92 7.41 27.18
CA ILE A 249 3.65 7.06 26.56
C ILE A 249 3.05 5.89 27.34
N ILE A 250 1.86 6.08 27.90
CA ILE A 250 1.13 5.02 28.60
C ILE A 250 0.28 4.25 27.60
N LEU A 251 0.64 2.98 27.38
CA LEU A 251 -0.15 2.03 26.62
C LEU A 251 -0.93 1.12 27.57
N GLU A 252 -2.26 1.28 27.60
CA GLU A 252 -3.14 0.37 28.35
C GLU A 252 -3.13 -1.02 27.72
N GLY A 253 -3.17 -2.08 28.53
CA GLY A 253 -3.26 -3.44 28.04
C GLY A 253 -4.61 -3.77 27.38
N GLY A 254 -4.59 -4.72 26.45
CA GLY A 254 -5.76 -5.16 25.68
C GLY A 254 -5.48 -5.37 24.20
N SER A 255 -6.34 -6.10 23.50
CA SER A 255 -6.20 -6.38 22.05
C SER A 255 -6.29 -5.11 21.20
N ASP A 256 -7.06 -4.14 21.69
CA ASP A 256 -7.43 -2.92 20.97
C ASP A 256 -6.56 -1.72 21.40
N SER A 257 -5.48 -1.99 22.14
CA SER A 257 -4.52 -0.99 22.58
C SER A 257 -3.11 -1.44 22.20
N PHE A 258 -2.54 -0.77 21.22
CA PHE A 258 -1.22 -1.11 20.70
C PHE A 258 -0.52 0.08 20.06
N MET A 259 0.79 -0.04 19.92
CA MET A 259 1.56 0.81 19.04
C MET A 259 2.12 -0.05 17.91
N SER A 260 2.15 0.48 16.70
CA SER A 260 2.59 -0.27 15.53
C SER A 260 3.38 0.56 14.54
N TYR A 261 4.32 -0.09 13.87
CA TYR A 261 4.81 0.34 12.56
C TYR A 261 4.17 -0.55 11.51
N THR A 262 3.42 0.05 10.61
CA THR A 262 2.81 -0.61 9.45
C THR A 262 3.54 -0.17 8.21
N ILE A 263 4.14 -1.12 7.50
CA ILE A 263 4.91 -0.88 6.29
C ILE A 263 4.03 -1.27 5.11
N ASN A 264 3.66 -0.29 4.29
CA ASN A 264 2.79 -0.48 3.12
C ASN A 264 3.54 -0.29 1.80
N ASP A 265 4.87 -0.28 1.84
CA ASP A 265 5.72 -0.22 0.65
C ASP A 265 6.67 -1.40 0.63
N ASN A 266 7.20 -1.65 -0.56
CA ASN A 266 8.28 -2.61 -0.77
C ASN A 266 9.61 -2.14 -0.13
N LEU A 267 9.98 -2.74 1.00
CA LEU A 267 11.29 -2.57 1.63
C LEU A 267 12.30 -3.68 1.29
N SER A 268 12.08 -4.47 0.24
CA SER A 268 12.96 -5.59 -0.13
C SER A 268 14.40 -5.17 -0.46
N GLY A 269 14.65 -3.88 -0.74
CA GLY A 269 16.00 -3.34 -0.84
C GLY A 269 16.75 -3.38 0.50
N LEU A 270 16.06 -3.22 1.63
CA LEU A 270 16.68 -3.29 2.94
C LEU A 270 17.05 -4.74 3.31
N LEU A 271 18.27 -4.91 3.81
CA LEU A 271 18.74 -6.16 4.40
C LEU A 271 18.06 -6.45 5.75
N GLN A 272 17.74 -5.39 6.50
CA GLN A 272 17.11 -5.52 7.80
C GLN A 272 16.25 -4.30 8.14
N PHE A 273 15.06 -4.57 8.69
CA PHE A 273 14.24 -3.60 9.40
C PHE A 273 13.86 -4.18 10.77
N THR A 274 14.12 -3.45 11.85
CA THR A 274 13.71 -3.88 13.19
C THR A 274 13.29 -2.70 14.03
N ALA A 275 12.14 -2.80 14.69
CA ALA A 275 11.63 -1.78 15.60
C ALA A 275 11.44 -2.36 17.01
N PHE A 276 11.86 -1.60 18.02
CA PHE A 276 11.73 -1.94 19.43
C PHE A 276 11.15 -0.77 20.21
N MET A 277 10.31 -1.09 21.20
CA MET A 277 9.83 -0.12 22.19
C MET A 277 10.44 -0.49 23.54
N LEU A 278 11.01 0.50 24.22
CA LEU A 278 11.65 0.36 25.52
C LEU A 278 10.85 1.12 26.57
N GLY A 279 10.66 0.50 27.73
CA GLY A 279 9.81 1.03 28.78
C GLY A 279 9.77 0.15 30.02
N ALA A 280 8.82 0.43 30.91
CA ALA A 280 8.56 -0.38 32.11
C ALA A 280 7.08 -0.77 32.18
N ILE A 281 6.79 -1.96 32.69
CA ILE A 281 5.42 -2.45 32.89
C ILE A 281 5.00 -2.11 34.32
N GLU A 282 3.82 -1.52 34.47
CA GLU A 282 3.07 -1.38 35.71
C GLU A 282 2.00 -2.47 35.73
N VAL A 283 2.00 -3.28 36.80
CA VAL A 283 1.07 -4.39 37.05
C VAL A 283 0.04 -3.96 38.08
#